data_AF-A0A1A8R5M0-F1
#
_entry.id   AF-A0A1A8R5M0-F1
#
_cell.length_a   1.000
_cell.length_b   1.000
_cell.length_c   1.000
_cell.angle_alpha   90.00
_cell.angle_beta   90.00
_cell.angle_gamma   90.00
#
_symmetry.space_group_name_H-M   'P 1'
#
loop_
_entity.id
_entity.type
_entity.pdbx_description
1 polymer ?
#
loop_
_entity_poly.entity_id
_entity_poly.type
_entity_poly.pdbx_seq_one_letter_code
_entity_poly.pdbx_strand_id
1 'polypeptide(L)'
;MRVWVVFLLCLAGHAFAAPTEEEPIVEELVAEEPVAEEVDVGTNPVQVEVGEFDEGIEVDEDVAENPCLNYQCKKGKVCEVDESNTPMCVCQDPSTCPPAEGEFEHVCGTDNKTYDSSCHFFATKCTLEGTKKGHKLHLDYIGPCKLIEPCLDSELNEFPLRMRDWLKNVLVTLYERDEDNNLLTEKQKLRVKKIFENEKRLQAGDHSLDLLARDFAKNYNMYIFPVHWQFGQLDQHPVDGYLTHSELAPLRAPLIPMEHCTTRFFDECDADDDKYIALEEWASCFGIKEQDVDKDLII
;
A
#
# COMPACT_ATOMS: atom_id res chain seq x y z
N MET A 1 -46.09 54.34 -27.99
CA MET A 1 -45.30 55.56 -28.26
C MET A 1 -44.28 55.73 -27.13
N ARG A 2 -42.99 55.85 -27.49
CA ARG A 2 -41.82 56.38 -26.73
C ARG A 2 -41.49 55.66 -25.41
N VAL A 3 -40.51 54.74 -25.29
CA VAL A 3 -39.04 54.80 -25.55
C VAL A 3 -38.38 56.00 -24.88
N TRP A 4 -37.34 55.76 -24.06
CA TRP A 4 -35.99 56.34 -24.21
C TRP A 4 -34.95 55.48 -23.44
N VAL A 5 -33.84 55.25 -24.13
CA VAL A 5 -32.59 54.53 -23.81
C VAL A 5 -31.48 55.56 -23.93
N VAL A 6 -30.39 55.47 -23.15
CA VAL A 6 -28.95 55.80 -23.49
C VAL A 6 -28.10 55.32 -22.28
N PHE A 7 -27.24 54.28 -22.34
CA PHE A 7 -25.83 54.19 -22.83
C PHE A 7 -24.83 55.08 -22.05
N LEU A 8 -23.54 54.82 -21.82
CA LEU A 8 -22.59 53.68 -21.73
C LEU A 8 -21.19 54.34 -21.51
N LEU A 9 -20.22 53.57 -20.98
CA LEU A 9 -18.75 53.66 -21.18
C LEU A 9 -17.81 54.44 -20.21
N CYS A 10 -16.92 53.62 -19.61
CA CYS A 10 -15.44 53.68 -19.53
C CYS A 10 -14.73 54.91 -18.92
N LEU A 11 -13.73 54.64 -18.05
CA LEU A 11 -12.30 54.70 -18.40
C LEU A 11 -11.42 54.18 -17.24
N ALA A 12 -10.36 53.46 -17.60
CA ALA A 12 -9.26 53.03 -16.74
C ALA A 12 -8.16 54.12 -16.66
N GLY A 13 -7.35 54.15 -15.60
CA GLY A 13 -6.11 54.95 -15.59
C GLY A 13 -5.40 55.14 -14.23
N HIS A 14 -4.38 54.32 -13.99
CA HIS A 14 -3.05 54.59 -13.40
C HIS A 14 -2.82 55.43 -12.11
N ALA A 15 -2.30 54.71 -11.11
CA ALA A 15 -1.06 54.94 -10.32
C ALA A 15 -0.78 56.28 -9.61
N PHE A 16 -0.58 56.21 -8.28
CA PHE A 16 0.44 56.95 -7.51
C PHE A 16 0.87 56.11 -6.27
N ALA A 17 2.18 55.85 -6.15
CA ALA A 17 2.91 55.44 -4.93
C ALA A 17 3.13 56.69 -4.02
N ALA A 18 3.58 56.71 -2.76
CA ALA A 18 4.20 55.84 -1.74
C ALA A 18 3.88 56.50 -0.34
N PRO A 19 4.47 56.22 0.87
CA PRO A 19 5.76 55.59 1.18
C PRO A 19 5.79 54.52 2.31
N THR A 20 6.98 53.92 2.39
CA THR A 20 7.60 52.88 3.23
C THR A 20 7.96 53.30 4.66
N GLU A 21 8.05 52.33 5.59
CA GLU A 21 9.18 52.19 6.54
C GLU A 21 9.46 50.67 6.79
N GLU A 22 10.71 50.26 6.58
CA GLU A 22 11.33 48.94 6.83
C GLU A 22 12.39 49.06 7.94
N GLU A 23 12.83 47.93 8.51
CA GLU A 23 14.25 47.57 8.82
C GLU A 23 14.29 46.17 9.50
N PRO A 24 15.43 45.42 9.55
CA PRO A 24 16.42 45.16 8.50
C PRO A 24 16.82 43.64 8.40
N ILE A 25 17.41 43.23 7.28
CA ILE A 25 18.11 41.94 7.09
C ILE A 25 19.59 42.24 6.79
N VAL A 26 20.50 41.48 7.38
CA VAL A 26 21.95 41.59 7.22
C VAL A 26 22.40 40.63 6.11
N GLU A 27 23.04 41.17 5.06
CA GLU A 27 23.80 40.42 4.05
C GLU A 27 25.27 40.88 4.07
N GLU A 28 26.18 39.92 3.84
CA GLU A 28 27.62 40.12 3.76
C GLU A 28 28.08 39.94 2.29
N LEU A 29 28.88 40.89 1.81
CA LEU A 29 29.45 40.99 0.46
C LEU A 29 30.72 40.15 0.31
N VAL A 30 31.12 39.77 -0.93
CA VAL A 30 32.43 40.14 -1.56
C VAL A 30 32.47 39.76 -3.07
N ALA A 31 32.73 40.80 -3.88
CA ALA A 31 33.48 40.99 -5.14
C ALA A 31 33.67 39.90 -6.25
N GLU A 32 33.47 40.37 -7.49
CA GLU A 32 33.86 39.77 -8.78
C GLU A 32 35.30 40.15 -9.21
N GLU A 33 35.96 39.31 -10.01
CA GLU A 33 37.06 39.65 -10.94
C GLU A 33 37.11 38.68 -12.15
N PRO A 34 37.80 39.03 -13.27
CA PRO A 34 37.31 38.81 -14.63
C PRO A 34 37.93 37.65 -15.45
N VAL A 35 37.32 37.44 -16.62
CA VAL A 35 37.63 36.50 -17.72
C VAL A 35 39.02 36.70 -18.33
N ALA A 36 39.72 35.60 -18.65
CA ALA A 36 40.87 35.60 -19.58
C ALA A 36 40.83 34.36 -20.51
N GLU A 37 41.26 34.60 -21.75
CA GLU A 37 41.14 33.79 -22.98
C GLU A 37 42.00 32.51 -23.00
N GLU A 38 41.56 31.53 -23.81
CA GLU A 38 42.37 30.37 -24.18
C GLU A 38 43.35 30.70 -25.31
N VAL A 39 44.57 30.15 -25.21
CA VAL A 39 45.56 30.14 -26.29
C VAL A 39 46.04 28.69 -26.53
N ASP A 40 45.83 28.26 -27.76
CA ASP A 40 46.34 27.03 -28.39
C ASP A 40 47.86 27.12 -28.64
N VAL A 41 48.63 26.11 -28.23
CA VAL A 41 50.00 25.88 -28.73
C VAL A 41 50.37 24.39 -28.72
N GLY A 42 50.44 23.80 -29.92
CA GLY A 42 51.71 23.25 -30.42
C GLY A 42 51.99 21.75 -30.28
N THR A 43 51.89 21.06 -31.43
CA THR A 43 52.41 19.73 -31.75
C THR A 43 53.95 19.61 -31.67
N ASN A 44 54.47 18.44 -31.24
CA ASN A 44 55.54 17.70 -31.96
C ASN A 44 55.65 16.21 -31.54
N PRO A 45 56.11 15.30 -32.42
CA PRO A 45 55.92 13.85 -32.32
C PRO A 45 57.17 13.08 -31.87
N VAL A 46 56.99 11.91 -31.26
CA VAL A 46 57.98 10.83 -31.27
C VAL A 46 57.23 9.50 -31.37
N GLN A 47 57.43 8.80 -32.49
CA GLN A 47 56.97 7.44 -32.73
C GLN A 47 57.88 6.46 -31.99
N VAL A 48 57.30 5.47 -31.31
CA VAL A 48 57.96 4.19 -31.02
C VAL A 48 56.97 3.10 -31.36
N GLU A 49 57.25 2.40 -32.46
CA GLU A 49 56.59 1.16 -32.88
C GLU A 49 56.87 0.06 -31.85
N VAL A 50 55.84 -0.58 -31.32
CA VAL A 50 55.98 -1.91 -30.70
C VAL A 50 54.77 -2.76 -31.09
N GLY A 51 55.04 -3.69 -32.00
CA GLY A 51 54.58 -5.09 -31.93
C GLY A 51 53.08 -5.34 -31.81
N GLU A 52 52.50 -5.67 -32.96
CA GLU A 52 51.30 -6.48 -33.12
C GLU A 52 51.42 -7.78 -32.29
N PHE A 53 50.58 -7.91 -31.26
CA PHE A 53 50.32 -9.19 -30.58
C PHE A 53 48.82 -9.39 -30.53
N ASP A 54 48.32 -9.99 -31.60
CA ASP A 54 46.95 -10.46 -31.74
C ASP A 54 46.82 -11.80 -31.02
N GLU A 55 46.51 -11.76 -29.73
CA GLU A 55 45.86 -12.86 -29.04
C GLU A 55 44.64 -12.28 -28.33
N GLY A 56 43.56 -12.14 -29.10
CA GLY A 56 42.22 -12.08 -28.54
C GLY A 56 41.97 -13.38 -27.77
N ILE A 57 42.16 -13.33 -26.45
CA ILE A 57 41.51 -14.28 -25.56
C ILE A 57 40.02 -13.92 -25.65
N GLU A 58 39.28 -14.66 -26.47
CA GLU A 58 37.82 -14.76 -26.32
C GLU A 58 37.60 -15.38 -24.94
N VAL A 59 37.50 -14.52 -23.92
CA VAL A 59 36.85 -14.89 -22.67
C VAL A 59 35.38 -14.95 -23.05
N ASP A 60 34.90 -16.14 -23.40
CA ASP A 60 33.50 -16.48 -23.22
C ASP A 60 33.22 -16.30 -21.72
N GLU A 61 32.90 -15.06 -21.31
CA GLU A 61 32.21 -14.83 -20.06
C GLU A 61 30.83 -15.47 -20.24
N ASP A 62 30.74 -16.77 -20.00
CA ASP A 62 29.53 -17.40 -19.48
C ASP A 62 29.22 -16.65 -18.18
N VAL A 63 28.59 -15.48 -18.30
CA VAL A 63 27.97 -14.78 -17.18
C VAL A 63 26.84 -15.69 -16.76
N ALA A 64 27.15 -16.64 -15.87
CA ALA A 64 26.17 -17.49 -15.25
C ALA A 64 25.15 -16.55 -14.60
N GLU A 65 23.98 -16.42 -15.22
CA GLU A 65 22.91 -15.58 -14.72
C GLU A 65 22.66 -15.97 -13.26
N ASN A 66 22.74 -15.00 -12.34
CA ASN A 66 22.56 -15.28 -10.93
C ASN A 66 21.15 -15.91 -10.74
N PRO A 67 21.06 -17.18 -10.32
CA PRO A 67 19.79 -17.90 -10.18
C PRO A 67 18.79 -17.20 -9.25
N CYS A 68 19.26 -16.34 -8.35
CA CYS A 68 18.43 -15.58 -7.43
C CYS A 68 17.72 -14.37 -8.05
N LEU A 69 18.08 -13.92 -9.26
CA LEU A 69 17.45 -12.74 -9.89
C LEU A 69 15.95 -12.94 -10.14
N ASN A 70 15.54 -14.16 -10.49
CA ASN A 70 14.15 -14.52 -10.76
C ASN A 70 13.54 -15.43 -9.68
N TYR A 71 14.25 -15.67 -8.57
CA TYR A 71 13.81 -16.55 -7.50
C TYR A 71 13.26 -15.74 -6.32
N GLN A 72 11.95 -15.81 -6.11
CA GLN A 72 11.27 -15.06 -5.05
C GLN A 72 11.12 -15.91 -3.78
N CYS A 73 11.68 -15.40 -2.68
CA CYS A 73 11.54 -15.98 -1.36
C CYS A 73 10.30 -15.47 -0.63
N LYS A 74 9.82 -16.25 0.34
CA LYS A 74 8.77 -15.81 1.27
C LYS A 74 9.24 -14.59 2.10
N LYS A 75 8.29 -13.83 2.64
CA LYS A 75 8.59 -12.67 3.51
C LYS A 75 9.56 -13.03 4.64
N GLY A 76 10.56 -12.17 4.84
CA GLY A 76 11.62 -12.36 5.84
C GLY A 76 12.74 -13.29 5.40
N LYS A 77 12.72 -13.78 4.16
CA LYS A 77 13.79 -14.57 3.55
C LYS A 77 14.37 -13.86 2.33
N VAL A 78 15.65 -14.10 2.08
CA VAL A 78 16.40 -13.65 0.90
C VAL A 78 16.97 -14.84 0.16
N CYS A 79 17.15 -14.71 -1.15
CA CYS A 79 17.74 -15.77 -1.96
C CYS A 79 19.27 -15.67 -1.91
N GLU A 80 19.91 -16.77 -1.58
CA GLU A 80 21.35 -16.98 -1.71
C GLU A 80 21.61 -18.20 -2.58
N VAL A 81 22.80 -18.31 -3.18
CA VAL A 81 23.21 -19.48 -3.96
C VAL A 81 24.07 -20.40 -3.10
N ASP A 82 23.82 -21.70 -3.16
CA ASP A 82 24.65 -22.69 -2.49
C ASP A 82 25.93 -23.03 -3.29
N GLU A 83 26.76 -23.93 -2.75
CA GLU A 83 28.01 -24.39 -3.40
C GLU A 83 27.78 -25.04 -4.77
N SER A 84 26.54 -25.45 -5.08
CA SER A 84 26.15 -26.07 -6.35
C SER A 84 25.50 -25.09 -7.34
N ASN A 85 25.55 -23.79 -7.05
CA ASN A 85 24.88 -22.72 -7.80
C ASN A 85 23.35 -22.91 -7.86
N THR A 86 22.76 -23.49 -6.81
CA THR A 86 21.31 -23.65 -6.66
C THR A 86 20.76 -22.55 -5.76
N PRO A 87 19.68 -21.84 -6.14
CA PRO A 87 19.08 -20.81 -5.30
C PRO A 87 18.40 -21.42 -4.07
N MET A 88 18.65 -20.84 -2.90
CA MET A 88 18.08 -21.24 -1.60
C MET A 88 17.61 -20.02 -0.81
N CYS A 89 16.45 -20.13 -0.15
CA CYS A 89 15.94 -19.06 0.70
C CYS A 89 16.44 -19.20 2.14
N VAL A 90 17.25 -18.24 2.58
CA VAL A 90 17.72 -18.12 3.96
C VAL A 90 17.01 -16.95 4.65
N CYS A 91 16.99 -16.93 5.98
CA CYS A 91 16.41 -15.79 6.70
C CYS A 91 17.22 -14.52 6.44
N GLN A 92 16.52 -13.42 6.19
CA GLN A 92 17.13 -12.11 6.04
C GLN A 92 17.76 -11.68 7.38
N ASP A 93 18.95 -11.10 7.32
CA ASP A 93 19.54 -10.43 8.48
C ASP A 93 18.83 -9.09 8.72
N PRO A 94 18.23 -8.84 9.91
CA PRO A 94 17.57 -7.57 10.22
C PRO A 94 18.44 -6.33 9.98
N SER A 95 19.77 -6.42 10.08
CA SER A 95 20.68 -5.30 9.83
C SER A 95 20.77 -4.87 8.36
N THR A 96 20.31 -5.72 7.44
CA THR A 96 20.23 -5.40 5.99
C THR A 96 18.93 -4.70 5.61
N CYS A 97 17.98 -4.60 6.54
CA CYS A 97 16.73 -3.88 6.31
C CYS A 97 17.00 -2.36 6.25
N PRO A 98 16.31 -1.62 5.35
CA PRO A 98 16.35 -0.17 5.37
C PRO A 98 15.90 0.37 6.74
N PRO A 99 16.57 1.41 7.28
CA PRO A 99 16.15 2.05 8.51
C PRO A 99 14.80 2.73 8.32
N ALA A 100 14.02 2.82 9.39
CA ALA A 100 12.74 3.51 9.35
C ALA A 100 12.96 5.03 9.22
N GLU A 101 12.39 5.65 8.20
CA GLU A 101 12.46 7.11 8.01
C GLU A 101 11.43 7.86 8.87
N GLY A 102 10.36 7.18 9.30
CA GLY A 102 9.30 7.79 10.11
C GLY A 102 8.49 6.80 10.95
N GLU A 103 7.65 7.35 11.83
CA GLU A 103 6.82 6.53 12.74
C GLU A 103 5.85 5.61 11.98
N PHE A 104 5.36 6.01 10.80
CA PHE A 104 4.41 5.21 10.02
C PHE A 104 5.02 3.96 9.38
N GLU A 105 6.35 3.86 9.30
CA GLU A 105 7.04 2.69 8.75
C GLU A 105 7.23 1.57 9.79
N HIS A 106 7.14 1.92 11.07
CA HIS A 106 7.19 0.97 12.18
C HIS A 106 6.00 0.03 12.11
N VAL A 107 6.12 -1.11 12.79
CA VAL A 107 5.05 -2.09 12.90
C VAL A 107 4.95 -2.65 14.31
N CYS A 108 3.75 -3.06 14.72
CA CYS A 108 3.52 -3.72 16.00
C CYS A 108 3.30 -5.22 15.80
N GLY A 109 4.01 -6.04 16.57
CA GLY A 109 3.79 -7.49 16.63
C GLY A 109 2.75 -7.89 17.68
N THR A 110 2.20 -9.10 17.58
CA THR A 110 1.28 -9.69 18.58
C THR A 110 1.91 -9.88 19.97
N ASP A 111 3.23 -9.72 20.08
CA ASP A 111 3.97 -9.65 21.34
C ASP A 111 3.99 -8.24 21.97
N ASN A 112 3.20 -7.31 21.42
CA ASN A 112 3.13 -5.90 21.81
C ASN A 112 4.50 -5.21 21.76
N LYS A 113 5.34 -5.63 20.82
CA LYS A 113 6.65 -5.06 20.55
C LYS A 113 6.62 -4.27 19.23
N THR A 114 7.12 -3.04 19.28
CA THR A 114 7.35 -2.25 18.07
C THR A 114 8.63 -2.71 17.38
N TYR A 115 8.55 -2.91 16.07
CA TYR A 115 9.67 -3.20 15.19
C TYR A 115 9.87 -2.01 14.24
N ASP A 116 11.11 -1.74 13.87
CA ASP A 116 11.47 -0.55 13.07
C ASP A 116 10.78 -0.55 11.70
N SER A 117 10.63 -1.72 11.07
CA SER A 117 9.81 -1.85 9.88
C SER A 117 9.27 -3.26 9.69
N SER A 118 8.36 -3.40 8.71
CA SER A 118 7.87 -4.71 8.24
C SER A 118 9.03 -5.66 7.90
N CYS A 119 10.11 -5.17 7.29
CA CYS A 119 11.32 -5.96 7.00
C CYS A 119 11.93 -6.53 8.28
N HIS A 120 12.19 -5.68 9.28
CA HIS A 120 12.76 -6.09 10.57
C HIS A 120 11.87 -7.11 11.30
N PHE A 121 10.56 -6.92 11.25
CA PHE A 121 9.60 -7.86 11.83
C PHE A 121 9.68 -9.24 11.17
N PHE A 122 9.59 -9.32 9.84
CA PHE A 122 9.59 -10.60 9.14
C PHE A 122 10.96 -11.30 9.18
N ALA A 123 12.07 -10.55 9.14
CA ALA A 123 13.41 -11.07 9.37
C ALA A 123 13.50 -11.71 10.77
N THR A 124 13.04 -11.01 11.80
CA THR A 124 13.00 -11.55 13.19
C THR A 124 12.12 -12.79 13.28
N LYS A 125 10.90 -12.75 12.70
CA LYS A 125 9.98 -13.89 12.68
C LYS A 125 10.61 -15.11 11.99
N CYS A 126 11.36 -14.91 10.91
CA CYS A 126 12.04 -15.99 10.18
C CYS A 126 13.02 -16.75 11.08
N THR A 127 13.83 -16.05 11.88
CA THR A 127 14.77 -16.71 12.82
C THR A 127 14.09 -17.58 13.89
N LEU A 128 12.78 -17.37 14.10
CA LEU A 128 11.96 -18.11 15.05
C LEU A 128 11.13 -19.22 14.38
N GLU A 129 11.30 -19.46 13.08
CA GLU A 129 10.59 -20.51 12.34
C GLU A 129 10.82 -21.89 12.98
N GLY A 130 9.75 -22.69 13.10
CA GLY A 130 9.78 -23.98 13.80
C GLY A 130 9.70 -23.91 15.33
N THR A 131 9.71 -22.71 15.93
CA THR A 131 9.52 -22.52 17.37
C THR A 131 8.08 -22.15 17.73
N LYS A 132 7.63 -22.53 18.92
CA LYS A 132 6.31 -22.11 19.43
C LYS A 132 6.14 -20.58 19.48
N LYS A 133 7.23 -19.84 19.68
CA LYS A 133 7.21 -18.37 19.70
C LYS A 133 7.00 -17.81 18.29
N GLY A 134 7.71 -18.33 17.29
CA GLY A 134 7.54 -17.93 15.89
C GLY A 134 6.15 -18.23 15.34
N HIS A 135 5.57 -19.38 15.72
CA HIS A 135 4.18 -19.72 15.34
C HIS A 135 3.13 -18.76 15.90
N LYS A 136 3.38 -18.12 17.05
CA LYS A 136 2.45 -17.15 17.67
C LYS A 136 2.75 -15.70 17.32
N LEU A 137 3.93 -15.44 16.74
CA LEU A 137 4.37 -14.09 16.41
C LEU A 137 3.78 -13.71 15.06
N HIS A 138 2.88 -12.74 15.05
CA HIS A 138 2.26 -12.20 13.84
C HIS A 138 2.39 -10.69 13.82
N LEU A 139 2.39 -10.13 12.62
CA LEU A 139 2.18 -8.71 12.45
C LEU A 139 0.76 -8.42 12.93
N ASP A 140 0.62 -7.49 13.88
CA ASP A 140 -0.69 -7.10 14.39
C ASP A 140 -1.22 -5.93 13.56
N TYR A 141 -0.49 -4.82 13.50
CA TYR A 141 -0.86 -3.67 12.69
C TYR A 141 0.36 -2.82 12.31
N ILE A 142 0.15 -1.93 11.34
CA ILE A 142 1.14 -0.98 10.84
C ILE A 142 1.15 0.25 11.74
N GLY A 143 2.34 0.75 12.06
CA GLY A 143 2.61 1.79 13.05
C GLY A 143 3.19 1.22 14.36
N PRO A 144 3.67 2.09 15.26
CA PRO A 144 4.21 1.68 16.55
C PRO A 144 3.12 1.10 17.46
N CYS A 145 3.52 0.26 18.43
CA CYS A 145 2.57 -0.28 19.38
C CYS A 145 1.86 0.82 20.19
N LYS A 146 0.54 0.65 20.37
CA LYS A 146 -0.39 1.60 20.99
C LYS A 146 -1.29 0.84 21.96
N LEU A 147 -1.94 1.55 22.86
CA LEU A 147 -2.99 0.97 23.68
C LEU A 147 -4.21 0.70 22.79
N ILE A 148 -4.65 -0.56 22.74
CA ILE A 148 -5.89 -0.96 22.06
C ILE A 148 -6.98 -1.11 23.11
N GLU A 149 -8.08 -0.40 22.93
CA GLU A 149 -9.25 -0.50 23.81
C GLU A 149 -9.95 -1.86 23.61
N PRO A 150 -10.51 -2.45 24.68
CA PRO A 150 -11.22 -3.72 24.55
C PRO A 150 -12.50 -3.53 23.73
N CYS A 151 -12.72 -4.40 22.74
CA CYS A 151 -13.94 -4.40 21.95
C CYS A 151 -15.14 -4.86 22.79
N LEU A 152 -16.13 -3.99 22.97
CA LEU A 152 -17.37 -4.30 23.69
C LEU A 152 -18.30 -5.16 22.82
N ASP A 153 -19.16 -5.95 23.47
CA ASP A 153 -20.14 -6.80 22.76
C ASP A 153 -21.08 -5.99 21.87
N SER A 154 -21.44 -4.77 22.28
CA SER A 154 -22.26 -3.87 21.46
C SER A 154 -21.52 -3.46 20.18
N GLU A 155 -20.24 -3.11 20.27
CA GLU A 155 -19.43 -2.69 19.13
C GLU A 155 -19.19 -3.87 18.17
N LEU A 156 -18.94 -5.05 18.72
CA LEU A 156 -18.74 -6.27 17.94
C LEU A 156 -19.97 -6.61 17.08
N ASN A 157 -21.18 -6.43 17.61
CA ASN A 157 -22.42 -6.63 16.86
C ASN A 157 -22.62 -5.59 15.74
N GLU A 158 -22.04 -4.40 15.87
CA GLU A 158 -22.09 -3.34 14.86
C GLU A 158 -21.02 -3.49 13.77
N PHE A 159 -19.87 -4.05 14.14
CA PHE A 159 -18.67 -4.17 13.31
C PHE A 159 -18.94 -4.72 11.90
N PRO A 160 -19.59 -5.89 11.70
CA PRO A 160 -19.78 -6.44 10.37
C PRO A 160 -20.65 -5.57 9.46
N LEU A 161 -21.59 -4.80 10.01
CA LEU A 161 -22.44 -3.89 9.24
C LEU A 161 -21.63 -2.69 8.74
N ARG A 162 -20.83 -2.10 9.63
CA ARG A 162 -19.99 -0.93 9.34
C ARG A 162 -18.86 -1.28 8.39
N MET A 163 -18.16 -2.39 8.65
CA MET A 163 -17.07 -2.88 7.81
C MET A 163 -17.59 -3.19 6.40
N ARG A 164 -18.71 -3.88 6.25
CA ARG A 164 -19.26 -4.21 4.93
C ARG A 164 -19.66 -2.96 4.12
N ASP A 165 -20.23 -1.94 4.76
CA ASP A 165 -20.50 -0.66 4.09
C ASP A 165 -19.21 0.07 3.71
N TRP A 166 -18.22 0.07 4.61
CA TRP A 166 -16.90 0.63 4.36
C TRP A 166 -16.23 -0.03 3.15
N LEU A 167 -16.21 -1.37 3.05
CA LEU A 167 -15.65 -2.09 1.90
C LEU A 167 -16.29 -1.68 0.56
N LYS A 168 -17.62 -1.57 0.53
CA LYS A 168 -18.35 -1.08 -0.66
C LYS A 168 -17.88 0.33 -1.03
N ASN A 169 -17.79 1.23 -0.06
CA ASN A 169 -17.42 2.62 -0.33
C ASN A 169 -15.95 2.77 -0.73
N VAL A 170 -15.03 2.02 -0.11
CA VAL A 170 -13.61 1.96 -0.52
C VAL A 170 -13.52 1.58 -1.99
N LEU A 171 -14.19 0.49 -2.38
CA LEU A 171 -14.14 0.01 -3.75
C LEU A 171 -14.73 1.01 -4.77
N VAL A 172 -15.81 1.69 -4.39
CA VAL A 172 -16.40 2.77 -5.21
C VAL A 172 -15.42 3.94 -5.36
N THR A 173 -14.77 4.38 -4.28
CA THR A 173 -13.79 5.46 -4.34
C THR A 173 -12.54 5.09 -5.13
N LEU A 174 -12.11 3.83 -5.09
CA LEU A 174 -11.02 3.34 -5.95
C LEU A 174 -11.40 3.44 -7.42
N TYR A 175 -12.62 3.02 -7.79
CA TYR A 175 -13.12 3.14 -9.15
C TYR A 175 -13.21 4.59 -9.63
N GLU A 176 -13.65 5.53 -8.79
CA GLU A 176 -13.72 6.96 -9.14
C GLU A 176 -12.33 7.57 -9.39
N ARG A 177 -11.30 7.10 -8.68
CA ARG A 177 -9.91 7.59 -8.80
C ARG A 177 -9.10 6.90 -9.88
N ASP A 178 -9.61 5.82 -10.46
CA ASP A 178 -8.87 4.98 -11.39
C ASP A 178 -8.94 5.53 -12.82
N GLU A 179 -8.21 6.62 -13.06
CA GLU A 179 -8.12 7.31 -14.35
C GLU A 179 -7.31 6.50 -15.40
N ASP A 180 -6.30 5.71 -14.98
CA ASP A 180 -5.32 5.05 -15.87
C ASP A 180 -5.34 3.50 -15.83
N ASN A 181 -6.37 2.86 -15.25
CA ASN A 181 -6.47 1.39 -15.08
C ASN A 181 -5.35 0.78 -14.22
N ASN A 182 -4.83 1.55 -13.26
CA ASN A 182 -3.73 1.11 -12.40
C ASN A 182 -4.18 0.58 -11.02
N LEU A 183 -5.45 0.78 -10.63
CA LEU A 183 -5.97 0.35 -9.33
C LEU A 183 -6.86 -0.90 -9.42
N LEU A 184 -7.68 -1.00 -10.47
CA LEU A 184 -8.62 -2.09 -10.70
C LEU A 184 -8.41 -2.67 -12.10
N THR A 185 -8.50 -3.99 -12.20
CA THR A 185 -8.50 -4.66 -13.51
C THR A 185 -9.76 -4.32 -14.30
N GLU A 186 -9.75 -4.46 -15.63
CA GLU A 186 -10.92 -4.22 -16.49
C GLU A 186 -12.18 -4.99 -16.03
N LYS A 187 -11.99 -6.25 -15.61
CA LYS A 187 -13.08 -7.11 -15.10
C LYS A 187 -13.63 -6.57 -13.79
N GLN A 188 -12.75 -6.12 -12.88
CA GLN A 188 -13.13 -5.52 -11.61
C GLN A 188 -13.85 -4.19 -11.84
N LYS A 189 -13.32 -3.30 -12.70
CA LYS A 189 -13.97 -2.03 -13.09
C LYS A 189 -15.39 -2.23 -13.58
N LEU A 190 -15.63 -3.21 -14.46
CA LEU A 190 -16.98 -3.48 -14.96
C LEU A 190 -17.95 -3.90 -13.85
N ARG A 191 -17.47 -4.63 -12.84
CA ARG A 191 -18.27 -5.00 -11.66
C ARG A 191 -18.55 -3.79 -10.78
N VAL A 192 -17.53 -2.98 -10.48
CA VAL A 192 -17.70 -1.77 -9.64
C VAL A 192 -18.54 -0.71 -10.33
N LYS A 193 -18.41 -0.55 -11.65
CA LYS A 193 -19.26 0.35 -12.45
C LYS A 193 -20.75 0.10 -12.23
N LYS A 194 -21.16 -1.17 -12.21
CA LYS A 194 -22.57 -1.56 -11.92
C LYS A 194 -23.02 -1.16 -10.52
N ILE A 195 -22.11 -1.11 -9.55
CA ILE A 195 -22.38 -0.65 -8.19
C ILE A 195 -22.46 0.89 -8.18
N PHE A 196 -21.46 1.56 -8.77
CA PHE A 196 -21.34 3.01 -8.82
C PHE A 196 -22.55 3.69 -9.49
N GLU A 197 -22.98 3.20 -10.66
CA GLU A 197 -24.08 3.75 -11.46
C GLU A 197 -25.47 3.39 -10.90
N ASN A 198 -25.57 2.54 -9.88
CA ASN A 198 -26.86 2.12 -9.33
C ASN A 198 -27.50 3.24 -8.50
N GLU A 199 -28.64 3.78 -8.96
CA GLU A 199 -29.39 4.84 -8.27
C GLU A 199 -29.83 4.46 -6.85
N LYS A 200 -29.96 3.16 -6.55
CA LYS A 200 -30.35 2.64 -5.22
C LYS A 200 -29.16 2.46 -4.28
N ARG A 201 -27.93 2.76 -4.72
CA ARG A 201 -26.73 2.69 -3.89
C ARG A 201 -26.84 3.70 -2.75
N LEU A 202 -26.73 3.20 -1.52
CA LEU A 202 -26.53 4.05 -0.36
C LEU A 202 -25.15 4.73 -0.46
N GLN A 203 -25.15 6.06 -0.53
CA GLN A 203 -23.93 6.88 -0.60
C GLN A 203 -23.13 6.80 0.70
N ALA A 204 -21.84 7.09 0.64
CA ALA A 204 -20.99 7.13 1.82
C ALA A 204 -21.48 8.19 2.82
N GLY A 205 -21.46 7.86 4.11
CA GLY A 205 -21.91 8.74 5.18
C GLY A 205 -22.04 8.00 6.50
N ASP A 206 -22.31 8.75 7.57
CA ASP A 206 -22.61 8.16 8.88
C ASP A 206 -24.08 7.72 8.92
N HIS A 207 -24.30 6.41 8.86
CA HIS A 207 -25.61 5.80 8.75
C HIS A 207 -25.97 5.05 10.03
N SER A 208 -27.26 5.06 10.38
CA SER A 208 -27.76 4.23 11.47
C SER A 208 -27.67 2.73 11.11
N LEU A 209 -27.48 1.89 12.13
CA LEU A 209 -27.41 0.43 11.98
C LEU A 209 -28.65 -0.14 11.27
N ASP A 210 -29.82 0.39 11.62
CA ASP A 210 -31.10 0.09 11.00
C ASP A 210 -31.10 0.34 9.48
N LEU A 211 -30.47 1.43 9.04
CA LEU A 211 -30.37 1.77 7.63
C LEU A 211 -29.39 0.83 6.92
N LEU A 212 -28.21 0.57 7.51
CA LEU A 212 -27.21 -0.36 6.97
C LEU A 212 -27.77 -1.79 6.82
N ALA A 213 -28.52 -2.26 7.82
CA ALA A 213 -29.16 -3.57 7.78
C ALA A 213 -30.23 -3.65 6.68
N ARG A 214 -31.07 -2.61 6.55
CA ARG A 214 -32.09 -2.53 5.48
C ARG A 214 -31.46 -2.42 4.10
N ASP A 215 -30.37 -1.66 3.96
CA ASP A 215 -29.64 -1.54 2.69
C ASP A 215 -29.08 -2.90 2.29
N PHE A 216 -28.36 -3.58 3.18
CA PHE A 216 -27.85 -4.93 2.92
C PHE A 216 -28.95 -5.90 2.49
N ALA A 217 -30.10 -5.91 3.16
CA ALA A 217 -31.20 -6.81 2.81
C ALA A 217 -31.81 -6.50 1.42
N LYS A 218 -31.96 -5.22 1.06
CA LYS A 218 -32.59 -4.80 -0.21
C LYS A 218 -31.63 -4.78 -1.39
N ASN A 219 -30.35 -4.54 -1.12
CA ASN A 219 -29.31 -4.27 -2.09
C ASN A 219 -28.15 -5.29 -1.97
N TYR A 220 -28.42 -6.46 -1.42
CA TYR A 220 -27.48 -7.56 -1.15
C TYR A 220 -26.42 -7.78 -2.25
N ASN A 221 -26.84 -7.82 -3.52
CA ASN A 221 -25.94 -8.08 -4.65
C ASN A 221 -24.80 -7.05 -4.78
N MET A 222 -24.97 -5.81 -4.29
CA MET A 222 -23.93 -4.79 -4.31
C MET A 222 -22.80 -5.05 -3.31
N TYR A 223 -22.99 -5.98 -2.37
CA TYR A 223 -22.03 -6.29 -1.31
C TYR A 223 -21.23 -7.56 -1.58
N ILE A 224 -21.70 -8.45 -2.46
CA ILE A 224 -21.01 -9.70 -2.80
C ILE A 224 -19.59 -9.40 -3.30
N PHE A 225 -19.45 -8.55 -4.32
CA PHE A 225 -18.16 -8.28 -4.92
C PHE A 225 -17.18 -7.52 -3.99
N PRO A 226 -17.58 -6.44 -3.28
CA PRO A 226 -16.68 -5.80 -2.30
C PRO A 226 -16.12 -6.74 -1.23
N VAL A 227 -16.95 -7.64 -0.71
CA VAL A 227 -16.51 -8.62 0.31
C VAL A 227 -15.48 -9.58 -0.27
N HIS A 228 -15.71 -10.13 -1.47
CA HIS A 228 -14.74 -11.03 -2.12
C HIS A 228 -13.47 -10.30 -2.53
N TRP A 229 -13.60 -9.12 -3.13
CA TRP A 229 -12.47 -8.32 -3.57
C TRP A 229 -11.51 -8.05 -2.41
N GLN A 230 -12.03 -7.67 -1.25
CA GLN A 230 -11.20 -7.41 -0.07
C GLN A 230 -10.43 -8.65 0.38
N PHE A 231 -11.05 -9.83 0.37
CA PHE A 231 -10.35 -11.07 0.69
C PHE A 231 -9.12 -11.25 -0.21
N GLY A 232 -9.29 -11.09 -1.52
CA GLY A 232 -8.20 -11.22 -2.50
C GLY A 232 -7.12 -10.14 -2.36
N GLN A 233 -7.45 -8.95 -1.84
CA GLN A 233 -6.44 -7.93 -1.52
C GLN A 233 -5.58 -8.31 -0.30
N LEU A 234 -6.12 -9.07 0.64
CA LEU A 234 -5.42 -9.46 1.87
C LEU A 234 -4.63 -10.77 1.70
N ASP A 235 -5.20 -11.74 0.98
CA ASP A 235 -4.61 -13.04 0.65
C ASP A 235 -3.45 -12.87 -0.35
N GLN A 236 -2.24 -12.65 0.17
CA GLN A 236 -1.08 -12.24 -0.63
C GLN A 236 0.23 -12.87 -0.12
N HIS A 237 0.28 -13.39 1.11
CA HIS A 237 1.53 -13.75 1.78
C HIS A 237 1.49 -15.12 2.49
N PRO A 238 1.31 -16.22 1.73
CA PRO A 238 1.17 -16.30 0.27
C PRO A 238 -0.30 -16.23 -0.19
N VAL A 239 -0.54 -16.21 -1.50
CA VAL A 239 -1.89 -16.42 -2.05
C VAL A 239 -2.25 -17.90 -1.89
N ASP A 240 -2.91 -18.27 -0.80
CA ASP A 240 -3.28 -19.65 -0.47
C ASP A 240 -4.76 -19.86 -0.14
N GLY A 241 -5.57 -18.81 -0.20
CA GLY A 241 -7.01 -18.87 0.08
C GLY A 241 -7.34 -18.82 1.57
N TYR A 242 -6.38 -18.41 2.40
CA TYR A 242 -6.54 -18.24 3.84
C TYR A 242 -5.96 -16.89 4.29
N LEU A 243 -6.62 -16.22 5.23
CA LEU A 243 -6.07 -15.00 5.83
C LEU A 243 -5.43 -15.32 7.17
N THR A 244 -4.12 -15.09 7.27
CA THR A 244 -3.41 -15.12 8.54
C THR A 244 -3.71 -13.86 9.37
N HIS A 245 -3.44 -13.93 10.68
CA HIS A 245 -3.45 -12.74 11.54
C HIS A 245 -2.61 -11.57 10.99
N SER A 246 -1.51 -11.88 10.28
CA SER A 246 -0.62 -10.88 9.66
C SER A 246 -1.20 -10.25 8.41
N GLU A 247 -2.02 -10.99 7.65
CA GLU A 247 -2.71 -10.46 6.47
C GLU A 247 -3.92 -9.63 6.82
N LEU A 248 -4.53 -9.87 7.99
CA LEU A 248 -5.58 -9.02 8.54
C LEU A 248 -5.07 -7.68 9.11
N ALA A 249 -3.75 -7.47 9.20
CA ALA A 249 -3.15 -6.25 9.77
C ALA A 249 -3.64 -4.93 9.14
N PRO A 250 -3.89 -4.82 7.82
CA PRO A 250 -4.46 -3.61 7.22
C PRO A 250 -5.86 -3.25 7.76
N LEU A 251 -6.63 -4.24 8.23
CA LEU A 251 -7.94 -4.04 8.85
C LEU A 251 -7.85 -3.58 10.32
N ARG A 252 -6.65 -3.43 10.86
CA ARG A 252 -6.39 -2.84 12.19
C ARG A 252 -5.82 -1.41 12.09
N ALA A 253 -5.85 -0.83 10.89
CA ALA A 253 -5.41 0.55 10.68
C ALA A 253 -6.44 1.55 11.26
N PRO A 254 -6.02 2.75 11.71
CA PRO A 254 -6.91 3.74 12.32
C PRO A 254 -8.05 4.27 11.42
N LEU A 255 -7.99 4.05 10.11
CA LEU A 255 -9.03 4.45 9.16
C LEU A 255 -10.20 3.45 9.09
N ILE A 256 -10.03 2.28 9.70
CA ILE A 256 -11.04 1.23 9.71
C ILE A 256 -12.07 1.54 10.81
N PRO A 257 -13.37 1.43 10.55
CA PRO A 257 -14.38 1.63 11.58
C PRO A 257 -14.26 0.56 12.67
N MET A 258 -14.10 1.00 13.93
CA MET A 258 -13.98 0.11 15.10
C MET A 258 -12.85 -0.91 14.95
N GLU A 259 -11.65 -0.45 14.55
CA GLU A 259 -10.53 -1.33 14.22
C GLU A 259 -10.06 -2.20 15.40
N HIS A 260 -10.31 -1.76 16.63
CA HIS A 260 -10.04 -2.52 17.85
C HIS A 260 -10.89 -3.79 17.98
N CYS A 261 -11.99 -3.89 17.25
CA CYS A 261 -12.83 -5.09 17.19
C CYS A 261 -12.38 -6.11 16.14
N THR A 262 -11.47 -5.76 15.23
CA THR A 262 -11.06 -6.61 14.11
C THR A 262 -10.59 -7.99 14.56
N THR A 263 -9.65 -8.08 15.51
CA THR A 263 -9.14 -9.39 15.99
C THR A 263 -10.24 -10.22 16.62
N ARG A 264 -11.01 -9.62 17.53
CA ARG A 264 -12.11 -10.32 18.22
C ARG A 264 -13.19 -10.81 17.25
N PHE A 265 -13.51 -10.01 16.24
CA PHE A 265 -14.48 -10.38 15.20
C PHE A 265 -13.99 -11.58 14.40
N PHE A 266 -12.76 -11.55 13.90
CA PHE A 266 -12.24 -12.66 13.11
C PHE A 266 -11.98 -13.92 13.94
N ASP A 267 -11.67 -13.80 15.24
CA ASP A 267 -11.65 -14.94 16.16
C ASP A 267 -13.03 -15.61 16.30
N GLU A 268 -14.14 -14.87 16.17
CA GLU A 268 -15.51 -15.44 16.12
C GLU A 268 -15.89 -15.98 14.72
N CYS A 269 -15.15 -15.57 13.68
CA CYS A 269 -15.33 -16.05 12.31
C CYS A 269 -14.60 -17.36 12.01
N ASP A 270 -13.48 -17.60 12.71
CA ASP A 270 -12.68 -18.82 12.68
C ASP A 270 -13.50 -19.99 13.28
N ALA A 271 -14.26 -20.67 12.44
CA ALA A 271 -15.27 -21.64 12.87
C ALA A 271 -14.66 -23.01 13.20
N ASP A 272 -13.54 -23.37 12.59
CA ASP A 272 -12.79 -24.59 12.87
C ASP A 272 -11.59 -24.39 13.83
N ASP A 273 -11.39 -23.15 14.32
CA ASP A 273 -10.38 -22.74 15.31
C ASP A 273 -8.94 -23.00 14.84
N ASP A 274 -8.69 -22.97 13.53
CA ASP A 274 -7.39 -23.25 12.93
C ASP A 274 -6.44 -22.04 12.91
N LYS A 275 -6.93 -20.85 13.31
CA LYS A 275 -6.24 -19.53 13.34
C LYS A 275 -6.07 -18.86 11.98
N TYR A 276 -6.73 -19.37 10.96
CA TYR A 276 -6.81 -18.81 9.63
C TYR A 276 -8.27 -18.48 9.32
N ILE A 277 -8.50 -17.55 8.40
CA ILE A 277 -9.85 -17.26 7.91
C ILE A 277 -9.93 -17.71 6.46
N ALA A 278 -10.66 -18.78 6.20
CA ALA A 278 -10.96 -19.25 4.85
C ALA A 278 -11.96 -18.29 4.15
N LEU A 279 -12.02 -18.34 2.81
CA LEU A 279 -12.95 -17.52 2.03
C LEU A 279 -14.41 -17.72 2.46
N GLU A 280 -14.79 -18.97 2.74
CA GLU A 280 -16.13 -19.35 3.15
C GLU A 280 -16.50 -18.75 4.52
N GLU A 281 -15.55 -18.76 5.47
CA GLU A 281 -15.70 -18.17 6.80
C GLU A 281 -15.79 -16.65 6.72
N TRP A 282 -14.87 -16.02 5.98
CA TRP A 282 -14.88 -14.59 5.70
C TRP A 282 -16.22 -14.14 5.13
N ALA A 283 -16.69 -14.81 4.07
CA ALA A 283 -17.93 -14.46 3.39
C ALA A 283 -19.15 -14.65 4.30
N SER A 284 -19.20 -15.76 5.04
CA SER A 284 -20.25 -16.06 6.03
C SER A 284 -20.32 -14.99 7.12
N CYS A 285 -19.17 -14.55 7.64
CA CYS A 285 -19.09 -13.51 8.67
C CYS A 285 -19.61 -12.14 8.21
N PHE A 286 -19.52 -11.83 6.92
CA PHE A 286 -20.14 -10.63 6.34
C PHE A 286 -21.59 -10.83 5.86
N GLY A 287 -22.16 -12.02 6.09
CA GLY A 287 -23.54 -12.37 5.76
C GLY A 287 -23.76 -12.72 4.28
N ILE A 288 -22.70 -13.03 3.54
CA ILE A 288 -22.80 -13.54 2.17
C ILE A 288 -23.25 -15.00 2.24
N LYS A 289 -24.24 -15.34 1.42
CA LYS A 289 -24.79 -16.70 1.34
C LYS A 289 -23.78 -17.62 0.67
N GLU A 290 -23.69 -18.85 1.15
CA GLU A 290 -22.77 -19.88 0.65
C GLU A 290 -22.82 -20.07 -0.88
N GLN A 291 -24.02 -20.05 -1.46
CA GLN A 291 -24.23 -20.16 -2.92
C GLN A 291 -23.70 -18.98 -3.75
N ASP A 292 -23.43 -17.84 -3.11
CA ASP A 292 -22.89 -16.62 -3.73
C ASP A 292 -21.38 -16.45 -3.42
N VAL A 293 -20.76 -17.43 -2.74
CA VAL A 293 -19.31 -17.47 -2.51
C VAL A 293 -18.63 -18.00 -3.77
N ASP A 294 -17.80 -17.17 -4.40
CA ASP A 294 -17.23 -17.47 -5.72
C ASP A 294 -15.75 -17.03 -5.79
N LYS A 295 -14.87 -18.02 -6.04
CA LYS A 295 -13.42 -17.83 -6.18
C LYS A 295 -13.05 -17.04 -7.46
N ASP A 296 -13.94 -16.91 -8.43
CA ASP A 296 -13.72 -16.05 -9.61
C ASP A 296 -13.93 -14.55 -9.31
N LEU A 297 -14.29 -14.21 -8.07
CA LEU A 297 -14.47 -12.84 -7.58
C LEU A 297 -13.22 -12.27 -6.88
N ILE A 298 -12.28 -13.12 -6.45
CA ILE A 298 -11.01 -12.73 -5.82
C ILE A 298 -9.90 -12.43 -6.85
N ILE A 299 -10.04 -12.93 -8.09
CA ILE A 299 -9.10 -12.73 -9.21
C ILE A 299 -9.52 -11.53 -10.08
#